data_AF-A0A382ZPP0-F1
#
_entry.id   AF-A0A382ZPP0-F1
#
_cell.length_a   1.000
_cell.length_b   1.000
_cell.length_c   1.000
_cell.angle_alpha   90.00
_cell.angle_beta   90.00
_cell.angle_gamma   90.00
#
_symmetry.space_group_name_H-M   'P 1'
#
loop_
_entity.id
_entity.type
_entity.pdbx_description
1 polymer ?
#
loop_
_entity_poly.entity_id
_entity_poly.type
_entity_poly.pdbx_seq_one_letter_code
_entity_poly.pdbx_strand_id
1 'polypeptide(L)' 'MKVNSIILLLIFTLVIFFSFLLLRLNQTEVSLDLLFKEISIRLGLLALSAFVAGLITCLVLESIYFYKRNKN' A
#
# COMPACT_ATOMS: atom_id res chain seq x y z
N MET A 1 -2.65 -14.23 -24.49
CA MET A 1 -3.72 -13.63 -23.65
C MET A 1 -3.83 -12.15 -23.99
N LYS A 2 -5.03 -11.60 -24.17
CA LYS A 2 -5.20 -10.16 -24.42
C LYS A 2 -4.68 -9.40 -23.19
N VAL A 3 -3.93 -8.31 -23.39
CA VAL A 3 -3.36 -7.47 -22.30
C VAL A 3 -4.43 -7.08 -21.28
N ASN A 4 -5.66 -6.85 -21.75
CA ASN A 4 -6.81 -6.55 -20.91
C ASN A 4 -7.12 -7.66 -19.87
N SER A 5 -6.96 -8.94 -20.24
CA SER A 5 -7.15 -10.06 -19.32
C SER A 5 -6.05 -10.14 -18.26
N ILE A 6 -4.83 -9.74 -18.59
CA ILE A 6 -3.70 -9.68 -17.64
C ILE A 6 -3.92 -8.55 -16.65
N ILE A 7 -4.34 -7.38 -17.12
CA ILE A 7 -4.67 -6.22 -16.27
C ILE A 7 -5.82 -6.57 -15.31
N LEU A 8 -6.88 -7.21 -15.82
CA LEU A 8 -8.02 -7.62 -14.99
C LEU A 8 -7.59 -8.59 -13.89
N LEU A 9 -6.75 -9.58 -14.21
CA LEU A 9 -6.24 -10.56 -13.26
C LEU A 9 -5.34 -9.90 -12.19
N LEU A 10 -4.53 -8.92 -12.59
CA LEU A 10 -3.70 -8.14 -11.67
C LEU A 10 -4.57 -7.35 -10.69
N ILE A 11 -5.59 -6.64 -11.17
CA ILE A 11 -6.54 -5.90 -10.31
C ILE A 11 -7.26 -6.86 -9.37
N PHE A 12 -7.74 -8.00 -9.86
CA PHE A 12 -8.43 -8.99 -9.05
C PHE A 12 -7.55 -9.52 -7.90
N THR A 13 -6.28 -9.83 -8.20
CA THR A 13 -5.31 -10.29 -7.21
C THR A 13 -5.01 -9.21 -6.18
N LEU A 14 -4.90 -7.96 -6.62
CA LEU A 14 -4.69 -6.80 -5.75
C LEU A 14 -5.86 -6.60 -4.77
N VAL A 15 -7.10 -6.73 -5.24
CA VAL A 15 -8.31 -6.64 -4.42
C VAL A 15 -8.34 -7.75 -3.35
N ILE A 16 -8.01 -8.99 -3.73
CA ILE A 16 -7.92 -10.10 -2.77
C ILE A 16 -6.84 -9.84 -1.72
N PHE A 17 -5.69 -9.31 -2.13
CA PHE A 17 -4.59 -8.99 -1.22
C PHE A 17 -4.99 -7.94 -0.18
N PHE A 18 -5.67 -6.85 -0.58
CA PHE A 18 -6.17 -5.86 0.37
C PHE A 18 -7.27 -6.41 1.28
N SER A 19 -8.16 -7.25 0.75
CA SER A 19 -9.20 -7.90 1.54
C SER A 19 -8.59 -8.82 2.61
N PHE A 20 -7.53 -9.55 2.25
CA PHE A 20 -6.76 -10.36 3.20
C PHE A 20 -6.12 -9.50 4.31
N LEU A 21 -5.47 -8.38 3.95
CA LEU A 21 -4.87 -7.46 4.92
C LEU A 21 -5.92 -6.90 5.89
N LEU A 22 -7.10 -6.53 5.39
CA LEU A 22 -8.17 -5.97 6.21
C LEU A 22 -8.86 -7.00 7.10
N LEU A 23 -9.06 -8.23 6.64
CA LEU A 23 -9.85 -9.24 7.36
C LEU A 23 -8.99 -10.09 8.32
N ARG A 24 -7.84 -10.58 7.86
CA ARG A 24 -6.97 -11.48 8.65
C ARG A 24 -5.98 -10.72 9.50
N LEU A 25 -5.32 -9.73 8.92
CA LEU A 25 -4.22 -9.03 9.59
C LEU A 25 -4.70 -7.95 10.57
N ASN A 26 -5.96 -7.53 10.46
CA ASN A 26 -6.57 -6.60 11.43
C ASN A 26 -6.93 -7.29 12.76
N GLN A 27 -7.04 -8.62 12.77
CA GLN A 27 -7.28 -9.40 14.00
C GLN A 27 -6.00 -9.60 14.81
N THR A 28 -4.84 -9.46 14.18
CA THR A 28 -3.54 -9.54 14.85
C THR A 28 -3.13 -8.16 15.33
N GLU A 29 -3.23 -7.95 16.64
CA GLU A 29 -2.73 -6.75 17.32
C GLU A 29 -1.25 -6.94 17.63
N VAL A 30 -0.43 -5.95 17.27
CA VAL A 30 0.99 -5.92 17.61
C VAL A 30 1.27 -4.69 18.44
N SER A 31 1.98 -4.89 19.54
CA SER A 31 2.61 -3.83 20.33
C SER A 31 3.79 -3.28 19.54
N LEU A 32 3.61 -2.10 18.95
CA LEU A 32 4.71 -1.33 18.41
C LEU A 32 5.30 -0.48 19.52
N ASP A 33 6.57 -0.67 19.78
CA ASP A 33 7.32 0.17 20.70
C ASP A 33 7.91 1.34 19.91
N LEU A 34 7.28 2.50 20.01
CA LEU A 34 7.72 3.72 19.34
C LEU A 34 8.24 4.69 20.39
N LEU A 35 9.56 4.94 20.40
CA LEU A 35 10.22 5.83 21.37
C LEU A 35 9.84 5.51 22.84
N PHE A 36 9.88 4.23 23.22
CA PHE A 36 9.52 3.74 24.57
C PHE A 36 8.04 3.89 24.94
N LYS A 37 7.18 4.13 23.95
CA LYS A 37 5.73 4.13 24.12
C LYS A 37 5.16 2.91 23.42
N GLU A 38 4.64 1.98 24.22
CA GLU A 38 3.91 0.82 23.72
C GLU A 38 2.56 1.27 23.14
N ILE A 39 2.39 1.12 21.84
CA ILE A 39 1.14 1.41 21.14
C ILE A 39 0.67 0.10 20.49
N SER A 40 -0.43 -0.46 21.00
CA SER A 40 -1.09 -1.61 20.41
C SER A 40 -1.86 -1.20 19.16
N ILE A 41 -1.35 -1.55 17.98
CA ILE A 41 -1.95 -1.20 16.68
C ILE A 41 -2.30 -2.49 15.95
N ARG A 42 -3.43 -2.47 15.23
CA ARG A 42 -3.82 -3.56 14.35
C ARG A 42 -2.90 -3.61 13.14
N LEU A 43 -2.19 -4.73 12.96
CA LEU A 43 -1.21 -4.92 11.87
C LEU A 43 -1.78 -4.61 10.49
N GLY A 44 -3.01 -5.03 10.23
CA GLY A 44 -3.68 -4.80 8.95
C GLY A 44 -3.82 -3.31 8.61
N LEU A 45 -4.20 -2.49 9.58
CA LEU A 45 -4.33 -1.05 9.39
C LEU A 45 -2.96 -0.38 9.22
N LEU A 46 -1.96 -0.81 9.99
CA LEU A 46 -0.58 -0.33 9.87
C LEU A 46 -0.02 -0.62 8.47
N ALA A 47 -0.09 -1.88 8.02
CA ALA A 47 0.42 -2.31 6.73
C ALA A 47 -0.29 -1.59 5.57
N LEU A 48 -1.61 -1.39 5.67
CA LEU A 48 -2.39 -0.67 4.66
C LEU A 48 -1.99 0.81 4.61
N SER A 49 -1.83 1.46 5.76
CA SER A 49 -1.37 2.86 5.82
C SER A 49 0.04 3.04 5.23
N ALA A 50 0.97 2.13 5.54
CA ALA A 50 2.32 2.15 5.00
C ALA A 50 2.34 1.93 3.48
N PHE A 51 1.51 1.00 2.98
CA PHE A 51 1.37 0.77 1.55
C PHE A 51 0.82 1.99 0.81
N VAL A 52 -0.26 2.61 1.33
CA VAL A 52 -0.86 3.81 0.73
C VAL A 52 0.11 4.98 0.77
N ALA A 53 0.80 5.19 1.90
CA ALA A 53 1.84 6.22 2.00
C ALA A 53 2.94 6.00 0.95
N GLY A 54 3.46 4.77 0.83
CA GLY A 54 4.45 4.40 -0.19
C GLY A 54 3.97 4.70 -1.62
N LEU A 55 2.73 4.31 -1.95
CA LEU A 55 2.15 4.54 -3.26
C LEU A 55 2.03 6.04 -3.58
N ILE A 56 1.55 6.84 -2.61
CA ILE A 56 1.49 8.30 -2.75
C ILE A 56 2.90 8.88 -2.97
N THR A 57 3.90 8.46 -2.19
CA THR A 57 5.27 8.95 -2.37
C THR A 57 5.83 8.64 -3.76
N CYS A 58 5.60 7.43 -4.28
CA CYS A 58 5.97 7.07 -5.65
C CYS A 58 5.29 7.96 -6.69
N LEU A 59 3.97 8.16 -6.59
CA LEU A 59 3.24 9.01 -7.55
C LEU A 59 3.71 10.47 -7.54
N VAL A 60 4.02 11.00 -6.35
CA VAL A 60 4.57 12.36 -6.21
C VAL A 60 5.94 12.46 -6.86
N LEU A 61 6.84 11.52 -6.58
CA LEU A 61 8.18 11.47 -7.18
C LEU A 61 8.11 11.33 -8.71
N GLU A 62 7.24 10.44 -9.20
CA GLU A 62 7.04 10.21 -10.63
C GLU A 62 6.45 11.45 -11.32
N SER A 63 5.50 12.15 -10.68
CA SER A 63 4.98 13.43 -11.19
C SER A 63 6.06 14.51 -11.26
N ILE A 64 6.90 14.64 -10.22
CA ILE A 64 8.02 15.58 -10.21
C ILE A 64 9.00 15.25 -11.34
N TYR A 65 9.31 13.96 -11.52
CA TYR A 65 10.21 13.50 -12.58
C TYR A 65 9.65 13.81 -13.98
N PHE A 66 8.39 13.50 -14.24
CA PHE A 66 7.72 13.83 -15.50
C PHE A 66 7.65 15.33 -15.75
N TYR A 67 7.33 16.13 -14.73
CA TYR A 67 7.29 17.59 -14.85
C TYR A 67 8.66 18.16 -15.22
N LYS A 68 9.74 17.67 -14.58
CA LYS A 68 11.10 18.09 -14.92
C LYS A 68 11.51 17.64 -16.33
N ARG A 69 11.12 16.43 -16.74
CA ARG A 69 11.40 15.90 -18.09
C ARG A 69 10.69 16.69 -19.19
N ASN A 70 9.48 17.19 -18.94
CA ASN A 70 8.70 17.93 -19.94
C ASN A 70 9.15 19.40 -20.12
N LYS A 71 10.03 19.90 -19.24
CA LYS A 71 10.63 21.24 -19.33
C LYS A 71 12.00 21.25 -20.03
N ASN A 72 12.54 20.09 -20.38
CA ASN A 72 13.75 19.90 -21.19
C ASN A 72 13.34 19.42 -22.59
#